data_AF-A0A7V3HBU9-F1
#
_entry.id   AF-A0A7V3HBU9-F1
#
_cell.length_a   1.000
_cell.length_b   1.000
_cell.length_c   1.000
_cell.angle_alpha   90.00
_cell.angle_beta   90.00
_cell.angle_gamma   90.00
#
_symmetry.space_group_name_H-M   'P 1'
#
loop_
_entity.id
_entity.type
_entity.pdbx_description
1 polymer ?
#
loop_
_entity_poly.entity_id
_entity_poly.type
_entity_poly.pdbx_seq_one_letter_code
_entity_poly.pdbx_strand_id
1 'polypeptide(L)'
;MTYPNFKNKYLEKSLFNPSDYLKENRKNYPVIPENLIVLYVYSRKLLEEVIYDLGIKVKKTKSFYLINKKFGIRIFDIGASNVVANLEDLIALGIKKIINIGIAGGLSDKLIAGDIVICEKAIRDEGVS
;
A
#
# COMPACT_ATOMS: atom_id res chain seq x y z
N MET A 1 6.43 -3.84 32.49
CA MET A 1 5.13 -4.30 31.95
C MET A 1 5.37 -5.54 31.11
N THR A 2 4.98 -6.70 31.61
CA THR A 2 4.95 -7.95 30.84
C THR A 2 3.68 -7.93 29.98
N TYR A 3 3.83 -7.65 28.69
CA TYR A 3 2.74 -7.91 27.75
C TYR A 3 2.43 -9.42 27.79
N PRO A 4 1.16 -9.85 27.69
CA PRO A 4 0.83 -11.27 27.65
C PRO A 4 1.46 -11.91 26.40
N ASN A 5 2.53 -12.69 26.59
CA ASN A 5 3.21 -13.39 25.51
C ASN A 5 2.79 -14.86 25.46
N PHE A 6 1.52 -15.12 25.14
CA PHE A 6 1.04 -16.48 24.97
C PHE A 6 1.64 -17.11 23.71
N LYS A 7 2.21 -18.31 23.86
CA LYS A 7 2.92 -19.05 22.79
C LYS A 7 2.09 -19.22 21.51
N ASN A 8 0.76 -19.34 21.64
CA ASN A 8 -0.15 -19.64 20.54
C ASN A 8 -1.03 -18.45 20.12
N LYS A 9 -0.76 -17.22 20.58
CA LYS A 9 -1.64 -16.07 20.34
C LYS A 9 -1.90 -15.76 18.86
N TYR A 10 -0.96 -16.11 17.97
CA TYR A 10 -1.08 -15.91 16.53
C TYR A 10 -1.89 -17.01 15.81
N LEU A 11 -2.21 -18.12 16.49
CA LEU A 11 -3.06 -19.19 15.97
C LEU A 11 -4.55 -18.93 16.22
N GLU A 12 -4.85 -17.99 17.12
CA GLU A 12 -6.21 -17.63 17.45
C GLU A 12 -6.89 -16.91 16.27
N LYS A 13 -8.20 -17.12 16.15
CA LYS A 13 -8.99 -16.48 15.10
C LYS A 13 -8.97 -14.97 15.30
N SER A 14 -8.73 -14.21 14.23
CA SER A 14 -8.84 -12.75 14.28
C SER A 14 -10.25 -12.32 14.70
N LEU A 15 -10.33 -11.40 15.66
CA LEU A 15 -11.58 -10.80 16.11
C LEU A 15 -12.19 -9.86 15.07
N PHE A 16 -11.34 -9.25 14.24
CA PHE A 16 -11.73 -8.33 13.17
C PHE A 16 -11.11 -8.75 11.86
N ASN A 17 -11.91 -8.74 10.80
CA ASN A 17 -11.44 -9.00 9.45
C ASN A 17 -11.66 -7.75 8.59
N PRO A 18 -10.92 -7.59 7.48
CA PRO A 18 -11.12 -6.49 6.55
C PRO A 18 -12.57 -6.39 6.04
N SER A 19 -13.25 -7.54 5.88
CA SER A 19 -14.67 -7.57 5.52
C SER A 19 -15.57 -6.85 6.52
N ASP A 20 -15.22 -6.85 7.81
CA ASP A 20 -16.00 -6.16 8.85
C ASP A 20 -15.86 -4.65 8.73
N TYR A 21 -14.65 -4.14 8.49
CA TYR A 21 -14.42 -2.73 8.18
C TYR A 21 -15.18 -2.29 6.92
N LEU A 22 -15.15 -3.13 5.88
CA LEU A 22 -15.76 -2.81 4.59
C LEU A 22 -17.29 -2.78 4.62
N LYS A 23 -17.97 -3.48 5.54
CA LYS A 23 -19.45 -3.40 5.69
C LYS A 23 -19.94 -1.95 5.79
N GLU A 24 -19.23 -1.12 6.55
CA GLU A 24 -19.60 0.29 6.75
C GLU A 24 -18.87 1.25 5.80
N ASN A 25 -17.68 0.84 5.33
CA ASN A 25 -16.76 1.71 4.61
C ASN A 25 -16.71 1.46 3.09
N ARG A 26 -17.45 0.49 2.55
CA ARG A 26 -17.48 0.17 1.10
C ARG A 26 -17.79 1.37 0.22
N LYS A 27 -18.63 2.30 0.70
CA LYS A 27 -18.98 3.56 0.03
C LYS A 27 -17.78 4.47 -0.24
N ASN A 28 -16.70 4.32 0.52
CA ASN A 28 -15.47 5.09 0.32
C ASN A 28 -14.74 4.67 -0.95
N TYR A 29 -15.03 3.48 -1.49
CA TYR A 29 -14.34 2.89 -2.62
C TYR A 29 -15.26 2.70 -3.84
N PRO A 30 -15.76 3.78 -4.46
CA PRO A 30 -16.81 3.70 -5.50
C PRO A 30 -16.37 2.94 -6.76
N VAL A 31 -15.07 2.93 -7.06
CA VAL A 31 -14.49 2.18 -8.18
C VAL A 31 -13.25 1.45 -7.67
N ILE A 32 -13.17 0.15 -7.90
CA ILE A 32 -12.03 -0.69 -7.51
C ILE A 32 -11.23 -1.00 -8.78
N PRO A 33 -9.94 -0.61 -8.85
CA PRO A 33 -9.06 -1.01 -9.95
C PRO A 33 -8.63 -2.47 -9.79
N GLU A 34 -8.23 -3.12 -10.88
CA GLU A 34 -7.64 -4.46 -10.83
C GLU A 34 -6.19 -4.43 -10.30
N ASN A 35 -5.46 -3.38 -10.68
CA ASN A 35 -4.04 -3.19 -10.38
C ASN A 35 -3.86 -1.92 -9.54
N LEU A 36 -3.09 -2.03 -8.47
CA LEU A 36 -2.79 -0.94 -7.55
C LEU A 36 -1.32 -0.55 -7.63
N ILE A 37 -1.07 0.76 -7.75
CA ILE A 37 0.24 1.36 -7.51
C ILE A 37 0.13 2.09 -6.16
N VAL A 38 0.97 1.67 -5.22
CA VAL A 38 1.11 2.31 -3.91
C VAL A 38 2.26 3.29 -3.96
N LEU A 39 1.95 4.52 -3.61
CA LEU A 39 2.92 5.58 -3.33
C LEU A 39 2.77 6.01 -1.88
N TYR A 40 3.70 6.82 -1.39
CA TYR A 40 3.66 7.35 -0.03
C TYR A 40 3.48 8.87 -0.03
N VAL A 41 3.06 9.43 1.10
CA VAL A 41 2.75 10.87 1.27
C VAL A 41 3.83 11.82 0.73
N TYR A 42 5.10 11.47 0.87
CA TYR A 42 6.23 12.26 0.36
C TYR A 42 6.31 12.30 -1.17
N SER A 43 5.64 11.38 -1.87
CA SER A 43 5.66 11.26 -3.34
C SER A 43 4.50 12.00 -4.02
N ARG A 44 3.70 12.80 -3.29
CA ARG A 44 2.52 13.47 -3.88
C ARG A 44 2.88 14.44 -5.00
N LYS A 45 3.88 15.29 -4.77
CA LYS A 45 4.35 16.26 -5.77
C LYS A 45 4.93 15.54 -7.00
N LEU A 46 5.72 14.49 -6.77
CA LEU A 46 6.25 13.65 -7.84
C LEU A 46 5.13 13.05 -8.71
N LEU A 47 4.05 12.54 -8.09
CA LEU A 47 2.92 12.01 -8.83
C LEU A 47 2.27 13.07 -9.73
N GLU A 48 2.08 14.29 -9.21
CA GLU A 48 1.47 15.40 -9.96
C GLU A 48 2.34 15.79 -11.17
N GLU A 49 3.66 15.90 -10.98
CA GLU A 49 4.64 16.17 -12.04
C GLU A 49 4.64 15.06 -13.09
N VAL A 50 4.71 13.79 -12.68
CA VAL A 50 4.68 12.64 -13.60
C VAL A 50 3.40 12.59 -14.42
N ILE A 51 2.25 12.87 -13.80
CA ILE A 51 0.96 12.91 -14.52
C ILE A 51 0.97 14.01 -15.58
N TYR A 52 1.48 15.19 -15.23
CA TYR A 52 1.57 16.34 -16.11
C TYR A 52 2.53 16.07 -17.29
N ASP A 53 3.77 15.68 -16.98
CA ASP A 53 4.84 15.48 -17.97
C ASP A 53 4.52 14.35 -18.95
N LEU A 54 3.93 13.26 -18.46
CA LEU A 54 3.55 12.12 -19.31
C LEU A 54 2.18 12.30 -19.98
N GLY A 55 1.45 13.38 -19.70
CA GLY A 55 0.11 13.63 -20.24
C GLY A 55 -0.91 12.53 -19.89
N ILE A 56 -0.75 11.88 -18.74
CA ILE A 56 -1.61 10.75 -18.34
C ILE A 56 -2.97 11.27 -17.91
N LYS A 57 -4.04 10.78 -18.55
CA LYS A 57 -5.42 11.08 -18.13
C LYS A 57 -5.76 10.33 -16.86
N VAL A 58 -5.86 11.06 -15.75
CA VAL A 58 -6.27 10.52 -14.45
C VAL A 58 -7.68 10.97 -14.07
N LYS A 59 -8.48 10.06 -13.51
CA LYS A 59 -9.73 10.40 -12.81
C LYS A 59 -9.53 10.25 -11.31
N LYS A 60 -9.55 11.36 -10.57
CA LYS A 60 -9.51 11.33 -9.12
C LYS A 60 -10.85 10.85 -8.54
N THR A 61 -10.78 9.93 -7.59
CA THR A 61 -11.91 9.45 -6.79
C THR A 61 -11.58 9.66 -5.31
N LYS A 62 -12.50 9.28 -4.41
CA LYS A 62 -12.26 9.37 -2.97
C LYS A 62 -11.04 8.54 -2.50
N SER A 63 -10.74 7.43 -3.19
CA SER A 63 -9.68 6.50 -2.78
C SER A 63 -8.51 6.37 -3.75
N PHE A 64 -8.68 6.73 -5.03
CA PHE A 64 -7.68 6.47 -6.08
C PHE A 64 -7.56 7.61 -7.09
N TYR A 65 -6.37 7.77 -7.67
CA TYR A 65 -6.20 8.33 -9.00
C TYR A 65 -6.31 7.18 -10.00
N LEU A 66 -7.37 7.15 -10.82
CA LEU A 66 -7.63 6.06 -11.75
C LEU A 66 -7.04 6.36 -13.13
N ILE A 67 -6.33 5.40 -13.70
CA ILE A 67 -5.83 5.41 -15.07
C ILE A 67 -6.58 4.31 -15.84
N ASN A 68 -7.40 4.72 -16.81
CA ASN A 68 -8.21 3.84 -17.66
C ASN A 68 -9.05 2.78 -16.90
N LYS A 69 -9.40 3.04 -15.64
CA LYS A 69 -10.07 2.10 -14.69
C LYS A 69 -9.31 0.78 -14.42
N LYS A 70 -8.19 0.52 -15.10
CA LYS A 70 -7.36 -0.68 -14.93
C LYS A 70 -6.35 -0.54 -13.81
N PHE A 71 -5.81 0.67 -13.65
CA PHE A 71 -4.85 1.00 -12.60
C PHE A 71 -5.43 2.06 -11.67
N GLY A 72 -5.22 1.89 -10.38
CA GLY A 72 -5.40 2.94 -9.40
C GLY A 72 -4.08 3.25 -8.72
N ILE A 73 -3.82 4.53 -8.52
CA ILE A 73 -2.73 5.00 -7.69
C ILE A 73 -3.33 5.44 -6.36
N ARG A 74 -2.78 4.95 -5.25
CA ARG A 74 -3.16 5.38 -3.90
C ARG A 74 -1.92 5.81 -3.14
N ILE A 75 -2.05 6.93 -2.43
CA ILE A 75 -0.99 7.50 -1.59
C ILE A 75 -1.27 7.08 -0.15
N PHE A 76 -0.34 6.35 0.45
CA PHE A 76 -0.41 5.84 1.82
C PHE A 76 0.41 6.71 2.76
N ASP A 77 0.12 6.64 4.05
CA ASP A 77 1.01 7.16 5.09
C ASP A 77 2.19 6.20 5.30
N ILE A 78 3.15 6.64 6.11
CA ILE A 78 4.35 5.86 6.43
C ILE A 78 4.03 4.94 7.61
N GLY A 79 4.50 3.68 7.53
CA GLY A 79 4.45 2.71 8.62
C GLY A 79 3.80 1.39 8.20
N ALA A 80 4.40 0.28 8.65
CA ALA A 80 3.96 -1.06 8.28
C ALA A 80 2.50 -1.33 8.66
N SER A 81 2.07 -0.90 9.85
CA SER A 81 0.69 -1.05 10.31
C SER A 81 -0.32 -0.33 9.42
N ASN A 82 -0.02 0.90 8.99
CA ASN A 82 -0.86 1.66 8.06
C ASN A 82 -0.95 0.95 6.71
N VAL A 83 0.19 0.51 6.17
CA VAL A 83 0.26 -0.16 4.88
C VAL A 83 -0.54 -1.46 4.91
N VAL A 84 -0.33 -2.30 5.91
CA VAL A 84 -1.02 -3.60 6.04
C VAL A 84 -2.52 -3.41 6.15
N ALA A 85 -3.01 -2.57 7.07
CA ALA A 85 -4.45 -2.35 7.22
C ALA A 85 -5.11 -1.89 5.91
N ASN A 86 -4.48 -0.93 5.21
CA ASN A 86 -4.99 -0.47 3.93
C ASN A 86 -4.91 -1.55 2.83
N LEU A 87 -3.83 -2.33 2.78
CA LEU A 87 -3.68 -3.39 1.78
C LEU A 87 -4.69 -4.51 2.01
N GLU A 88 -4.91 -4.93 3.25
CA GLU A 88 -5.87 -5.97 3.60
C GLU A 88 -7.30 -5.59 3.18
N ASP A 89 -7.72 -4.34 3.45
CA ASP A 89 -9.01 -3.81 2.98
C ASP A 89 -9.11 -3.81 1.45
N LEU A 90 -8.05 -3.37 0.77
CA LEU A 90 -8.01 -3.28 -0.68
C LEU A 90 -8.01 -4.66 -1.35
N ILE A 91 -7.33 -5.64 -0.76
CA ILE A 91 -7.33 -7.04 -1.19
C ILE A 91 -8.72 -7.64 -1.00
N ALA A 92 -9.37 -7.39 0.14
CA ALA A 92 -10.74 -7.84 0.39
C ALA A 92 -11.76 -7.20 -0.58
N LEU A 93 -11.46 -6.02 -1.13
CA LEU A 93 -12.23 -5.39 -2.20
C LEU A 93 -11.97 -5.98 -3.60
N GLY A 94 -10.98 -6.88 -3.74
CA GLY A 94 -10.69 -7.61 -4.97
C GLY A 94 -9.46 -7.12 -5.76
N ILE A 95 -8.62 -6.25 -5.20
CA ILE A 95 -7.32 -5.92 -5.81
C ILE A 95 -6.40 -7.13 -5.76
N LYS A 96 -5.77 -7.47 -6.90
CA LYS A 96 -4.97 -8.69 -7.05
C LYS A 96 -3.49 -8.44 -7.28
N LYS A 97 -3.14 -7.30 -7.87
CA LYS A 97 -1.77 -6.96 -8.26
C LYS A 97 -1.42 -5.61 -7.67
N ILE A 98 -0.30 -5.57 -6.96
CA ILE A 98 0.11 -4.41 -6.18
C ILE A 98 1.59 -4.15 -6.47
N ILE A 99 1.91 -2.93 -6.89
CA ILE A 99 3.27 -2.44 -7.02
C ILE A 99 3.45 -1.37 -5.96
N ASN A 100 4.43 -1.56 -5.08
CA ASN A 100 4.81 -0.57 -4.09
C ASN A 100 6.03 0.21 -4.58
N ILE A 101 5.92 1.54 -4.63
CA ILE A 101 7.02 2.42 -5.02
C ILE A 101 7.26 3.39 -3.85
N GLY A 102 8.48 3.36 -3.34
CA GLY A 102 8.93 4.22 -2.26
C GLY A 102 10.44 4.45 -2.33
N ILE A 103 10.95 5.14 -1.33
CA ILE A 103 12.39 5.37 -1.15
C ILE A 103 12.93 4.47 -0.05
N ALA A 104 14.21 4.10 -0.16
CA ALA A 104 14.91 3.30 0.83
C ALA A 104 16.35 3.77 0.98
N GLY A 105 16.94 3.53 2.16
CA GLY A 105 18.39 3.65 2.36
C GLY A 105 19.08 2.37 1.86
N GLY A 106 20.12 2.53 1.03
CA GLY A 106 20.97 1.43 0.60
C GLY A 106 22.09 1.17 1.62
N LEU A 107 22.35 -0.10 1.94
CA LEU A 107 23.46 -0.51 2.82
C LEU A 107 24.67 -1.09 2.06
N SER A 108 24.52 -1.37 0.76
CA SER A 108 25.62 -1.86 -0.06
C SER A 108 26.44 -0.67 -0.59
N ASP A 109 27.76 -0.83 -0.53
CA ASP A 109 28.77 0.03 -1.15
C ASP A 109 28.65 0.15 -2.69
N LYS A 110 27.90 -0.76 -3.33
CA LYS A 110 27.63 -0.73 -4.77
C LYS A 110 26.45 0.17 -5.15
N LEU A 111 25.64 0.59 -4.18
CA LEU A 111 24.48 1.44 -4.43
C LEU A 111 24.87 2.92 -4.34
N ILE A 112 24.38 3.70 -5.29
CA ILE A 112 24.44 5.16 -5.25
C ILE A 112 23.05 5.76 -5.08
N ALA A 113 22.99 6.99 -4.59
CA ALA A 113 21.72 7.70 -4.45
C ALA A 113 21.06 7.87 -5.83
N GLY A 114 19.78 7.49 -5.93
CA GLY A 114 19.02 7.51 -7.18
C GLY A 114 18.94 6.17 -7.89
N ASP A 115 19.68 5.15 -7.44
CA ASP A 115 19.53 3.80 -7.97
C ASP A 115 18.11 3.26 -7.76
N ILE A 116 17.60 2.56 -8.77
CA ILE A 116 16.32 1.87 -8.72
C ILE A 116 16.57 0.41 -8.34
N VAL A 117 16.01 -0.01 -7.21
CA VAL A 117 16.13 -1.38 -6.70
C VAL A 117 14.81 -2.11 -6.85
N ILE A 118 14.84 -3.27 -7.50
CA ILE A 118 13.72 -4.22 -7.52
C ILE A 118 13.85 -5.12 -6.29
N CYS A 119 12.91 -4.96 -5.34
CA CYS A 119 12.89 -5.76 -4.12
C CYS A 119 12.31 -7.15 -4.40
N GLU A 120 13.17 -8.17 -4.47
CA GLU A 120 12.74 -9.57 -4.63
C GLU A 120 12.44 -10.26 -3.30
N LYS A 121 13.00 -9.75 -2.20
CA LYS A 121 12.84 -10.29 -0.84
C LYS A 121 12.92 -9.18 0.20
N ALA A 122 12.16 -9.31 1.28
CA ALA A 122 12.19 -8.41 2.43
C ALA A 122 12.57 -9.18 3.70
N ILE A 123 13.43 -8.58 4.53
CA ILE A 123 13.71 -9.07 5.89
C ILE A 123 12.58 -8.59 6.79
N ARG A 124 12.06 -9.50 7.63
CA ARG A 124 10.99 -9.19 8.58
C ARG A 124 11.59 -8.61 9.86
N ASP A 125 11.16 -7.41 10.22
CA ASP A 125 11.43 -6.78 11.53
C ASP A 125 10.38 -5.68 11.86
N GLU A 126 9.22 -5.74 11.21
CA GLU A 126 8.19 -4.70 11.26
C GLU A 126 7.01 -5.06 12.17
N GLY A 127 6.93 -6.30 12.64
CA GLY A 127 5.95 -6.77 13.63
C GLY A 127 4.52 -6.99 13.12
N VAL A 128 4.31 -7.02 11.80
CA VAL A 128 2.98 -7.18 11.17
C VAL A 128 2.82 -8.48 10.34
N SER A 129 3.86 -9.32 10.28
CA SER A 129 3.96 -10.51 9.42
C SER A 129 4.26 -11.80 10.18
#